data_AF-F0EHT5-F1
#
_entry.id   AF-F0EHT5-F1
#
_cell.length_a   1.000
_cell.length_b   1.000
_cell.length_c   1.000
_cell.angle_alpha   90.00
_cell.angle_beta   90.00
_cell.angle_gamma   90.00
#
_symmetry.space_group_name_H-M   'P 1'
#
loop_
_entity.id
_entity.type
_entity.pdbx_description
1 polymer ?
#
loop_
_entity_poly.entity_id
_entity_poly.type
_entity_poly.pdbx_seq_one_letter_code
_entity_poly.pdbx_strand_id
1 'polypeptide(L)'
;MHSIEFDIPDEKFILLENELNRMNEYVEQVLYVARLDSFSKDYLVQEISLKAVIQPVLRSQANYFIQKNLHYAVEGEDQQVLTDEKWLGFIFRQLVSNAVKYTPQNGQLTIRIEKDAQGTYLHLQDSGIGIPKEDMRRIFDKGFTGENGRQTDTHSTGLGLFLAKSLAKELGIELTASSTVGKGTTMTLFFPLLSYYEEKR
;
A
#
# COMPACT_ATOMS: atom_id res chain seq x y z
N MET A 1 -45.21 -6.83 6.75
CA MET A 1 -44.16 -5.83 6.49
C MET A 1 -42.90 -6.64 6.19
N HIS A 2 -42.66 -6.93 4.91
CA HIS A 2 -41.48 -7.71 4.51
C HIS A 2 -40.29 -6.75 4.59
N SER A 3 -39.42 -6.96 5.58
CA SER A 3 -38.24 -6.13 5.77
C SER A 3 -37.37 -6.22 4.52
N ILE A 4 -37.11 -5.07 3.90
CA ILE A 4 -36.32 -4.90 2.67
C ILE A 4 -34.81 -5.16 2.94
N GLU A 5 -34.47 -5.73 4.10
CA GLU A 5 -33.10 -5.91 4.59
C GLU A 5 -32.40 -7.18 4.06
N PHE A 6 -33.10 -8.11 3.40
CA PHE A 6 -32.53 -9.43 3.09
C PHE A 6 -32.62 -9.91 1.63
N ASP A 7 -32.80 -9.00 0.66
CA ASP A 7 -32.85 -9.36 -0.78
C ASP A 7 -31.80 -8.59 -1.61
N ILE A 8 -30.64 -8.30 -1.01
CA ILE A 8 -29.49 -7.78 -1.75
C ILE A 8 -28.67 -9.00 -2.20
N PRO A 9 -28.54 -9.27 -3.52
CA PRO A 9 -27.65 -10.31 -4.01
C PRO A 9 -26.23 -10.10 -3.47
N ASP A 10 -25.54 -11.19 -3.12
CA ASP A 10 -24.17 -11.15 -2.55
C ASP A 10 -23.23 -10.26 -3.37
N GLU A 11 -23.38 -10.27 -4.69
CA GLU A 11 -22.64 -9.41 -5.61
C GLU A 11 -22.84 -7.91 -5.33
N LYS A 12 -24.08 -7.46 -5.10
CA LYS A 12 -24.37 -6.06 -4.75
C LYS A 12 -23.87 -5.69 -3.36
N PHE A 13 -23.88 -6.64 -2.41
CA PHE A 13 -23.35 -6.42 -1.08
C PHE A 13 -21.83 -6.21 -1.11
N ILE A 14 -21.10 -7.05 -1.85
CA ILE A 14 -19.65 -6.91 -2.03
C ILE A 14 -19.30 -5.59 -2.74
N LEU A 15 -20.07 -5.19 -3.75
CA LEU A 15 -19.87 -3.90 -4.41
C LEU A 15 -20.06 -2.73 -3.45
N LEU A 16 -21.07 -2.79 -2.57
CA LEU A 16 -21.30 -1.77 -1.55
C LEU A 16 -20.16 -1.73 -0.52
N GLU A 17 -19.67 -2.88 -0.04
CA GLU A 17 -18.50 -2.95 0.84
C GLU A 17 -17.25 -2.33 0.20
N ASN A 18 -17.02 -2.61 -1.08
CA ASN A 18 -15.88 -2.04 -1.81
C ASN A 18 -15.99 -0.52 -1.91
N GLU A 19 -17.18 0.02 -2.20
CA GLU A 19 -17.39 1.48 -2.24
C GLU A 19 -17.30 2.13 -0.85
N LEU A 20 -17.75 1.45 0.22
CA LEU A 20 -17.55 1.91 1.60
C LEU A 20 -16.06 1.97 1.97
N ASN A 21 -15.29 0.94 1.61
CA ASN A 21 -13.84 0.92 1.83
C ASN A 21 -13.15 2.04 1.04
N ARG A 22 -13.57 2.27 -0.20
CA ARG A 22 -13.04 3.34 -1.05
C ARG A 22 -13.37 4.73 -0.49
N MET A 23 -14.57 4.95 0.04
CA MET A 23 -14.91 6.19 0.74
C MET A 23 -14.06 6.39 1.99
N ASN A 24 -13.84 5.35 2.80
CA ASN A 24 -12.94 5.41 3.95
C ASN A 24 -11.51 5.78 3.54
N GLU A 25 -10.98 5.17 2.47
CA GLU A 25 -9.67 5.53 1.93
C GLU A 25 -9.60 7.02 1.53
N TYR A 26 -10.64 7.55 0.89
CA TYR A 26 -10.69 8.98 0.55
C TYR A 26 -10.79 9.90 1.77
N VAL A 27 -11.58 9.53 2.77
CA VAL A 27 -11.67 10.28 4.03
C VAL A 27 -10.30 10.30 4.73
N GLU A 28 -9.61 9.16 4.80
CA GLU A 28 -8.26 9.08 5.35
C GLU A 28 -7.28 9.95 4.57
N GLN A 29 -7.33 9.93 3.24
CA GLN A 29 -6.50 10.78 2.39
C GLN A 29 -6.75 12.29 2.66
N VAL A 30 -8.01 12.71 2.76
CA VAL A 30 -8.37 14.11 3.05
C VAL A 30 -7.91 14.53 4.45
N LEU A 31 -8.17 13.69 5.46
CA LEU A 31 -7.70 13.92 6.82
C LEU A 31 -6.18 14.02 6.89
N TYR A 32 -5.47 13.22 6.11
CA TYR A 32 -4.02 13.30 6.04
C TYR A 32 -3.56 14.59 5.38
N VAL A 33 -4.13 14.97 4.23
CA VAL A 33 -3.79 16.22 3.56
C VAL A 33 -4.00 17.42 4.49
N ALA A 34 -5.05 17.40 5.31
CA ALA A 34 -5.33 18.45 6.29
C ALA A 34 -4.35 18.47 7.49
N ARG A 35 -3.62 17.38 7.75
CA ARG A 35 -2.71 17.22 8.90
C ARG A 35 -1.23 17.11 8.54
N LEU A 36 -0.89 17.19 7.25
CA LEU A 36 0.48 17.12 6.75
C LEU A 36 1.42 18.07 7.51
N ASP A 37 0.95 19.27 7.84
CA ASP A 37 1.75 20.30 8.52
C ASP A 37 1.88 20.09 10.05
N SER A 38 1.04 19.24 10.66
CA SER A 38 0.99 19.00 12.12
C SER A 38 1.62 17.68 12.56
N PHE A 39 2.23 16.94 11.63
CA PHE A 39 2.64 15.54 11.81
C PHE A 39 3.72 15.32 12.89
N SER A 40 4.49 16.35 13.21
CA SER A 40 5.66 16.30 14.10
C SER A 40 5.37 16.03 15.58
N LYS A 41 4.12 15.74 16.00
CA LYS A 41 3.78 15.68 17.43
C LYS A 41 3.25 14.34 17.97
N ASP A 42 2.74 13.41 17.16
CA ASP A 42 1.97 12.26 17.68
C ASP A 42 2.23 10.90 16.96
N TYR A 43 3.47 10.56 16.58
CA TYR A 43 3.79 9.20 16.13
C TYR A 43 4.48 8.38 17.23
N LEU A 44 4.03 7.13 17.41
CA LEU A 44 4.54 6.21 18.43
C LEU A 44 5.47 5.19 17.78
N VAL A 45 6.75 5.53 17.76
CA VAL A 45 7.79 4.65 17.23
C VAL A 45 8.05 3.51 18.21
N GLN A 46 7.90 2.28 17.75
CA GLN A 46 8.17 1.07 18.52
C GLN A 46 8.64 -0.07 17.60
N GLU A 47 9.15 -1.16 18.17
CA GLU A 47 9.47 -2.36 17.40
C GLU A 47 8.17 -3.06 16.97
N ILE A 48 7.99 -3.20 15.65
CA ILE A 48 6.80 -3.77 15.04
C ILE A 48 7.19 -4.93 14.12
N SER A 49 6.46 -6.04 14.22
CA SER A 49 6.53 -7.15 13.29
C SER A 49 5.96 -6.72 11.93
N LEU A 50 6.75 -6.89 10.87
CA LEU A 50 6.26 -6.62 9.51
C LEU A 50 5.06 -7.50 9.16
N LYS A 51 5.06 -8.80 9.51
CA LYS A 51 3.91 -9.68 9.24
C LYS A 51 2.66 -9.24 10.00
N ALA A 52 2.79 -8.69 11.20
CA ALA A 52 1.66 -8.16 11.98
C ALA A 52 0.95 -6.99 11.25
N VAL A 53 1.69 -6.20 10.46
CA VAL A 53 1.12 -5.10 9.65
C VAL A 53 0.62 -5.61 8.29
N ILE A 54 1.37 -6.48 7.63
CA ILE A 54 1.08 -6.96 6.26
C ILE A 54 -0.22 -7.78 6.23
N GLN A 55 -0.40 -8.71 7.17
CA GLN A 55 -1.54 -9.66 7.11
C GLN A 55 -2.91 -8.98 7.26
N PRO A 56 -3.15 -8.05 8.20
CA PRO A 56 -4.41 -7.31 8.27
C PRO A 56 -4.70 -6.53 6.98
N VAL A 57 -3.69 -5.90 6.38
CA VAL A 57 -3.87 -5.14 5.13
C VAL A 57 -4.28 -6.06 3.98
N LEU A 58 -3.61 -7.20 3.80
CA LEU A 58 -3.98 -8.17 2.76
C LEU A 58 -5.40 -8.72 2.98
N ARG A 59 -5.77 -9.03 4.24
CA ARG A 59 -7.13 -9.48 4.59
C ARG A 59 -8.19 -8.44 4.25
N SER A 60 -7.93 -7.16 4.51
CA SER A 60 -8.88 -6.09 4.18
C SER A 60 -9.11 -5.89 2.68
N GLN A 61 -8.24 -6.44 1.83
CA GLN A 61 -8.35 -6.37 0.37
C GLN A 61 -8.89 -7.67 -0.25
N ALA A 62 -9.31 -8.64 0.58
CA ALA A 62 -9.72 -9.98 0.15
C ALA A 62 -10.79 -9.98 -0.96
N ASN A 63 -11.76 -9.07 -0.89
CA ASN A 63 -12.81 -8.95 -1.90
C ASN A 63 -12.24 -8.72 -3.31
N TYR A 64 -11.21 -7.88 -3.43
CA TYR A 64 -10.57 -7.64 -4.73
C TYR A 64 -9.74 -8.83 -5.21
N PHE A 65 -9.06 -9.54 -4.30
CA PHE A 65 -8.34 -10.76 -4.65
C PHE A 65 -9.31 -11.82 -5.21
N ILE A 66 -10.49 -11.97 -4.60
CA ILE A 66 -11.53 -12.90 -5.07
C ILE A 66 -12.10 -12.45 -6.41
N GLN A 67 -12.54 -11.19 -6.53
CA GLN A 67 -13.16 -10.67 -7.76
C GLN A 67 -12.26 -10.76 -8.99
N LYS A 68 -10.96 -10.50 -8.82
CA LYS A 68 -9.97 -10.56 -9.89
C LYS A 68 -9.24 -11.91 -9.98
N ASN A 69 -9.59 -12.89 -9.15
CA ASN A 69 -8.88 -14.17 -9.03
C ASN A 69 -7.35 -13.98 -8.89
N LEU A 70 -6.94 -13.01 -8.06
CA LEU A 70 -5.53 -12.71 -7.84
C LEU A 70 -4.94 -13.67 -6.81
N HIS A 71 -3.70 -14.09 -7.06
CA HIS A 71 -2.93 -14.88 -6.13
C HIS A 71 -1.96 -13.99 -5.37
N TYR A 72 -1.65 -14.32 -4.13
CA TYR A 72 -0.53 -13.69 -3.44
C TYR A 72 0.32 -14.68 -2.67
N ALA A 73 1.60 -14.35 -2.53
CA ALA A 73 2.56 -15.09 -1.73
C ALA A 73 3.26 -14.14 -0.75
N VAL A 74 3.51 -14.60 0.47
CA VAL A 74 4.34 -13.90 1.45
C VAL A 74 5.59 -14.75 1.68
N GLU A 75 6.74 -14.24 1.24
CA GLU A 75 8.04 -14.89 1.27
C GLU A 75 8.95 -14.24 2.33
N GLY A 76 9.84 -15.04 2.91
CA GLY A 76 10.82 -14.59 3.89
C GLY A 76 10.36 -14.74 5.35
N GLU A 77 11.36 -14.64 6.23
CA GLU A 77 11.14 -14.65 7.68
C GLU A 77 10.53 -13.32 8.15
N ASP A 78 9.81 -13.37 9.26
CA ASP A 78 9.30 -12.13 9.87
C ASP A 78 10.46 -11.30 10.43
N GLN A 79 10.35 -9.98 10.34
CA GLN A 79 11.37 -9.05 10.85
C GLN A 79 10.70 -7.97 11.69
N GLN A 80 11.41 -7.57 12.74
CA GLN A 80 11.05 -6.42 13.57
C GLN A 80 11.68 -5.17 12.98
N VAL A 81 10.91 -4.09 12.88
CA VAL A 81 11.38 -2.78 12.41
C VAL A 81 10.92 -1.70 13.39
N LEU A 82 11.75 -0.66 13.55
CA LEU A 82 11.42 0.47 14.41
C LEU A 82 10.56 1.47 13.62
N THR A 83 9.27 1.53 13.90
CA THR A 83 8.31 2.36 13.15
C THR A 83 7.04 2.62 13.95
N ASP A 84 6.16 3.46 13.42
CA ASP A 84 4.76 3.55 13.85
C ASP A 84 3.91 2.54 13.05
N GLU A 85 3.19 1.66 13.76
CA GLU A 85 2.37 0.59 13.17
C GLU A 85 1.24 1.12 12.29
N LYS A 86 0.56 2.17 12.75
CA LYS A 86 -0.60 2.75 12.06
C LYS A 86 -0.17 3.36 10.75
N TRP A 87 0.90 4.14 10.77
CA TRP A 87 1.39 4.82 9.57
C TRP A 87 2.03 3.86 8.59
N LEU A 88 2.77 2.85 9.05
CA LEU A 88 3.25 1.79 8.17
C LEU A 88 2.09 1.03 7.53
N GLY A 89 1.05 0.71 8.31
CA GLY A 89 -0.17 0.08 7.79
C GLY A 89 -0.86 0.91 6.71
N PHE A 90 -0.93 2.23 6.88
CA PHE A 90 -1.45 3.14 5.86
C PHE A 90 -0.60 3.13 4.59
N ILE A 91 0.72 3.29 4.71
CA ILE A 91 1.66 3.24 3.57
C ILE A 91 1.45 1.93 2.80
N PHE A 92 1.53 0.80 3.50
CA PHE A 92 1.43 -0.52 2.88
C PHE A 92 0.06 -0.73 2.22
N ARG A 93 -1.04 -0.25 2.82
CA ARG A 93 -2.38 -0.27 2.22
C ARG A 93 -2.43 0.49 0.89
N GLN A 94 -1.81 1.67 0.80
CA GLN A 94 -1.73 2.42 -0.47
C GLN A 94 -0.95 1.64 -1.54
N LEU A 95 0.13 0.95 -1.15
CA LEU A 95 0.90 0.13 -2.09
C LEU A 95 0.09 -1.07 -2.59
N VAL A 96 -0.55 -1.82 -1.68
CA VAL A 96 -1.40 -2.98 -2.02
C VAL A 96 -2.60 -2.57 -2.86
N SER A 97 -3.27 -1.47 -2.53
CA SER A 97 -4.41 -0.96 -3.32
C SER A 97 -3.99 -0.68 -4.77
N ASN A 98 -2.82 -0.05 -4.99
CA ASN A 98 -2.29 0.14 -6.34
C ASN A 98 -1.96 -1.18 -7.03
N ALA A 99 -1.26 -2.09 -6.35
CA ALA A 99 -0.91 -3.39 -6.90
C ALA A 99 -2.16 -4.17 -7.36
N VAL A 100 -3.17 -4.28 -6.49
CA VAL A 100 -4.45 -4.94 -6.79
C VAL A 100 -5.19 -4.23 -7.92
N LYS A 101 -5.22 -2.89 -7.93
CA LYS A 101 -5.89 -2.10 -8.96
C LYS A 101 -5.30 -2.33 -10.34
N TYR A 102 -3.98 -2.29 -10.47
CA TYR A 102 -3.28 -2.35 -11.76
C TYR A 102 -2.86 -3.75 -12.18
N THR A 103 -3.10 -4.75 -11.33
CA THR A 103 -2.97 -6.16 -11.71
C THR A 103 -4.22 -6.64 -12.45
N PRO A 104 -4.07 -7.26 -13.64
CA PRO A 104 -5.18 -7.85 -14.39
C PRO A 104 -5.69 -9.12 -13.72
N GLN A 105 -6.81 -9.65 -14.22
CA GLN A 105 -7.40 -10.89 -13.73
C GLN A 105 -6.40 -12.06 -13.81
N ASN A 106 -6.42 -12.95 -12.83
CA ASN A 106 -5.49 -14.08 -12.69
C ASN A 106 -4.01 -13.69 -12.48
N GLY A 107 -3.71 -12.43 -12.16
CA GLY A 107 -2.37 -11.99 -11.82
C GLY A 107 -1.91 -12.42 -10.43
N GLN A 108 -0.70 -12.02 -10.07
CA GLN A 108 -0.03 -12.40 -8.83
C GLN A 108 0.64 -11.20 -8.15
N LEU A 109 0.56 -11.18 -6.82
CA LEU A 109 1.32 -10.29 -5.95
C LEU A 109 2.31 -11.11 -5.12
N THR A 110 3.56 -10.69 -5.04
CA THR A 110 4.57 -11.30 -4.17
C THR A 110 5.03 -10.28 -3.16
N ILE A 111 4.86 -10.59 -1.87
CA ILE A 111 5.36 -9.80 -0.76
C ILE A 111 6.60 -10.52 -0.22
N ARG A 112 7.76 -9.89 -0.29
CA ARG A 112 9.01 -10.49 0.20
C ARG A 112 9.64 -9.64 1.28
N ILE A 113 10.03 -10.28 2.37
CA ILE A 113 10.81 -9.68 3.44
C ILE A 113 12.25 -10.19 3.33
N GLU A 114 13.20 -9.28 3.17
CA GLU A 114 14.64 -9.58 3.16
C GLU A 114 15.34 -8.73 4.21
N LYS A 115 16.45 -9.23 4.78
CA LYS A 115 17.28 -8.47 5.72
C LYS A 115 18.74 -8.66 5.38
N ASP A 116 19.49 -7.57 5.38
CA ASP A 116 20.93 -7.57 5.20
C ASP A 116 21.63 -6.71 6.28
N ALA A 117 22.90 -6.37 6.04
CA ALA A 117 23.70 -5.55 6.94
C ALA A 117 23.26 -4.07 6.99
N GLN A 118 22.55 -3.58 5.96
CA GLN A 118 22.06 -2.20 5.88
C GLN A 118 20.70 -2.03 6.53
N GLY A 119 19.87 -3.08 6.55
CA GLY A 119 18.56 -3.04 7.19
C GLY A 119 17.60 -4.12 6.68
N THR A 120 16.31 -3.82 6.81
CA THR A 120 15.22 -4.71 6.39
C THR A 120 14.55 -4.12 5.14
N TYR A 121 14.27 -4.97 4.16
CA TYR A 121 13.55 -4.63 2.94
C TYR A 121 12.21 -5.36 2.92
N LEU A 122 11.17 -4.61 2.57
CA LEU A 122 9.85 -5.13 2.27
C LEU A 122 9.53 -4.82 0.81
N HIS A 123 9.51 -5.85 -0.01
CA HIS A 123 9.16 -5.77 -1.42
C HIS A 123 7.70 -6.14 -1.61
N LEU A 124 6.95 -5.31 -2.32
CA LEU A 124 5.65 -5.64 -2.90
C LEU A 124 5.80 -5.62 -4.41
N GLN A 125 5.81 -6.81 -5.01
CA GLN A 125 5.84 -7.01 -6.45
C GLN A 125 4.45 -7.39 -6.96
N ASP A 126 4.00 -6.76 -8.04
CA ASP A 126 2.82 -7.15 -8.79
C ASP A 126 3.18 -7.64 -10.19
N SER A 127 2.31 -8.45 -10.78
CA SER A 127 2.37 -8.87 -12.19
C SER A 127 1.48 -8.00 -13.09
N GLY A 128 1.32 -6.72 -12.75
CA GLY A 128 0.40 -5.80 -13.40
C GLY A 128 0.90 -5.25 -14.73
N ILE A 129 0.20 -4.22 -15.21
CA ILE A 129 0.49 -3.58 -16.49
C ILE A 129 1.86 -2.86 -16.53
N GLY A 130 2.47 -2.62 -15.37
CA GLY A 130 3.71 -1.87 -15.23
C GLY A 130 3.54 -0.37 -15.52
N ILE A 131 4.63 0.38 -15.37
CA ILE A 131 4.68 1.84 -15.47
C ILE A 131 5.68 2.23 -16.55
N PRO A 132 5.31 3.12 -17.49
CA PRO A 132 6.23 3.67 -18.49
C PRO A 132 7.44 4.36 -17.85
N LYS A 133 8.59 4.29 -18.52
CA LYS A 133 9.84 4.86 -17.99
C LYS A 133 9.75 6.38 -17.83
N GLU A 134 9.04 7.09 -18.70
CA GLU A 134 8.81 8.53 -18.57
C GLU A 134 8.02 8.91 -17.31
N ASP A 135 7.12 8.04 -16.86
CA ASP A 135 6.24 8.28 -15.72
C ASP A 135 6.92 7.94 -14.39
N MET A 136 7.90 7.03 -14.37
CA MET A 136 8.56 6.54 -13.16
C MET A 136 9.09 7.64 -12.23
N ARG A 137 9.52 8.79 -12.77
CA ARG A 137 10.03 9.90 -11.96
C ARG A 137 8.93 10.69 -11.24
N ARG A 138 7.68 10.54 -11.69
CA ARG A 138 6.53 11.37 -11.30
C ARG A 138 5.46 10.60 -10.53
N ILE A 139 5.59 9.28 -10.40
CA ILE A 139 4.58 8.43 -9.73
C ILE A 139 4.30 8.82 -8.28
N PHE A 140 5.25 9.50 -7.63
CA PHE A 140 5.13 10.01 -6.26
C PHE A 140 4.73 11.49 -6.20
N ASP A 141 4.56 12.16 -7.35
CA ASP A 141 4.15 13.57 -7.38
C ASP A 141 2.68 13.69 -6.98
N LYS A 142 2.38 14.76 -6.25
CA LYS A 142 1.02 15.04 -5.79
C LYS A 142 0.04 15.15 -6.97
N GLY A 143 -0.99 14.31 -6.96
CA GLY A 143 -2.05 14.32 -7.97
C GLY A 143 -1.65 13.68 -9.30
N PHE A 144 -0.49 13.01 -9.36
CA PHE A 144 -0.08 12.32 -10.57
C PHE A 144 -0.96 11.11 -10.85
N THR A 145 -1.45 11.04 -12.09
CA THR A 145 -2.17 9.90 -12.64
C THR A 145 -1.63 9.64 -14.03
N GLY A 146 -1.04 8.44 -14.25
CA GLY A 146 -0.62 8.02 -15.58
C GLY A 146 -1.81 7.85 -16.52
N GLU A 147 -1.56 7.74 -17.82
CA GLU A 147 -2.63 7.58 -18.83
C GLU A 147 -3.59 6.43 -18.52
N ASN A 148 -3.05 5.30 -18.06
CA ASN A 148 -3.82 4.13 -17.65
C ASN A 148 -4.76 4.43 -16.45
N GLY A 149 -4.34 5.26 -15.51
CA GLY A 149 -5.16 5.67 -14.36
C GLY A 149 -6.30 6.63 -14.71
N ARG A 150 -6.25 7.25 -15.90
CA ARG A 150 -7.33 8.09 -16.47
C ARG A 150 -8.31 7.28 -17.31
N GLN A 151 -7.87 6.17 -17.91
CA GLN A 151 -8.70 5.32 -18.77
C GLN A 151 -9.43 4.21 -18.02
N THR A 152 -8.92 3.76 -16.87
CA THR A 152 -9.67 2.84 -16.00
C THR A 152 -10.89 3.55 -15.38
N ASP A 153 -12.07 2.92 -15.40
CA ASP A 153 -13.35 3.40 -14.79
C ASP A 153 -13.25 3.81 -13.30
N THR A 154 -12.09 3.56 -12.68
CA THR A 154 -11.74 4.03 -11.34
C THR A 154 -10.89 5.30 -11.43
N HIS A 155 -11.56 6.46 -11.46
CA HIS A 155 -10.93 7.78 -11.28
C HIS A 155 -9.94 7.76 -10.10
N SER A 156 -8.65 7.79 -10.41
CA SER A 156 -7.57 7.85 -9.42
C SER A 156 -7.36 9.30 -9.01
N THR A 157 -7.26 9.59 -7.71
CA THR A 157 -6.96 10.97 -7.23
C THR A 157 -5.49 11.34 -7.40
N GLY A 158 -4.60 10.35 -7.59
CA GLY A 158 -3.15 10.55 -7.65
C GLY A 158 -2.53 10.96 -6.31
N LEU A 159 -3.27 10.83 -5.20
CA LEU A 159 -2.77 11.21 -3.87
C LEU A 159 -2.10 10.03 -3.15
N GLY A 160 -2.58 8.80 -3.32
CA GLY A 160 -2.15 7.64 -2.52
C GLY A 160 -0.63 7.44 -2.44
N LEU A 161 0.06 7.36 -3.59
CA LEU A 161 1.52 7.19 -3.62
C LEU A 161 2.27 8.41 -3.08
N PHE A 162 1.77 9.63 -3.33
CA PHE A 162 2.34 10.85 -2.78
C PHE A 162 2.28 10.85 -1.24
N LEU A 163 1.13 10.48 -0.66
CA LEU A 163 0.98 10.38 0.81
C LEU A 163 1.89 9.28 1.36
N ALA A 164 1.93 8.11 0.72
CA ALA A 164 2.78 6.99 1.11
C ALA A 164 4.26 7.40 1.12
N LYS A 165 4.74 8.12 0.11
CA LYS A 165 6.12 8.61 0.03
C LYS A 165 6.42 9.67 1.10
N SER A 166 5.47 10.57 1.35
CA SER A 166 5.60 11.62 2.37
C SER A 166 5.68 11.01 3.77
N LEU A 167 4.78 10.08 4.09
CA LEU A 167 4.78 9.34 5.36
C LEU A 167 6.02 8.48 5.54
N ALA A 168 6.43 7.75 4.52
CA ALA A 168 7.65 6.94 4.58
C ALA A 168 8.85 7.82 4.92
N LYS A 169 8.97 9.00 4.31
CA LYS A 169 10.03 9.97 4.61
C LYS A 169 9.99 10.44 6.07
N GLU A 170 8.81 10.77 6.61
CA GLU A 170 8.67 11.18 8.02
C GLU A 170 9.04 10.06 9.00
N LEU A 171 8.79 8.80 8.63
CA LEU A 171 9.16 7.62 9.43
C LEU A 171 10.63 7.19 9.23
N GLY A 172 11.40 7.86 8.38
CA GLY A 172 12.76 7.44 8.04
C GLY A 172 12.82 6.15 7.19
N ILE A 173 11.72 5.79 6.54
CA ILE A 173 11.61 4.64 5.65
C ILE A 173 11.84 5.10 4.20
N GLU A 174 12.73 4.42 3.49
CA GLU A 174 12.94 4.72 2.08
C GLU A 174 11.94 3.94 1.21
N LEU A 175 11.02 4.66 0.56
CA LEU A 175 10.11 4.10 -0.45
C LEU A 175 10.65 4.29 -1.87
N THR A 176 10.92 3.21 -2.58
CA THR A 176 11.34 3.21 -4.00
C THR A 176 10.42 2.36 -4.87
N ALA A 177 10.55 2.50 -6.19
CA ALA A 177 9.78 1.75 -7.16
C ALA A 177 10.66 1.35 -8.35
N SER A 178 10.45 0.15 -8.86
CA SER A 178 10.99 -0.31 -10.14
C SER A 178 9.86 -0.96 -10.94
N SER A 179 9.78 -0.71 -12.24
CA SER A 179 8.68 -1.21 -13.05
C SER A 179 9.11 -1.47 -14.48
N THR A 180 8.46 -2.43 -15.12
CA THR A 180 8.59 -2.68 -16.55
C THR A 180 7.21 -2.91 -17.14
N VAL A 181 6.88 -2.15 -18.19
CA VAL A 181 5.60 -2.27 -18.91
C VAL A 181 5.37 -3.72 -19.33
N GLY A 182 4.18 -4.24 -18.99
CA GLY A 182 3.76 -5.62 -19.25
C GLY A 182 4.38 -6.69 -18.34
N LYS A 183 5.28 -6.33 -17.42
CA LYS A 183 5.86 -7.26 -16.43
C LYS A 183 5.44 -6.97 -15.00
N GLY A 184 4.95 -5.76 -14.72
CA GLY A 184 4.49 -5.32 -13.41
C GLY A 184 5.45 -4.37 -12.70
N THR A 185 5.17 -4.13 -11.43
CA THR A 185 5.88 -3.13 -10.60
C THR A 185 6.32 -3.75 -9.29
N THR A 186 7.50 -3.36 -8.81
CA THR A 186 8.00 -3.65 -7.48
C THR A 186 8.14 -2.35 -6.70
N MET A 187 7.36 -2.21 -5.64
CA MET A 187 7.51 -1.16 -4.62
C MET A 187 8.35 -1.71 -3.49
N THR A 188 9.37 -0.96 -3.05
CA THR A 188 10.28 -1.39 -1.98
C THR A 188 10.25 -0.38 -0.84
N LEU A 189 9.96 -0.85 0.36
CA LEU A 189 10.15 -0.12 1.61
C LEU A 189 11.44 -0.62 2.27
N PHE A 190 12.39 0.28 2.51
CA PHE A 190 13.63 -0.02 3.19
C PHE A 190 13.67 0.64 4.56
N PHE A 191 13.92 -0.18 5.58
CA PHE A 191 14.01 0.18 6.98
C PHE A 191 15.49 0.09 7.38
N PRO A 192 16.20 1.22 7.52
CA PRO A 192 17.62 1.21 7.83
C PRO A 192 17.88 0.62 9.23
N LEU A 193 18.96 -0.15 9.35
CA LEU A 193 19.43 -0.64 10.64
C LEU A 193 19.95 0.56 11.44
N LEU A 194 19.30 0.88 12.55
CA LEU A 194 19.71 1.96 13.44
C LEU A 194 20.89 1.50 14.33
N SER A 195 22.06 1.32 13.72
CA SER A 195 23.31 1.01 14.45
C SER A 195 23.79 2.15 15.36
N TYR A 196 23.18 3.34 15.26
CA TYR A 196 23.61 4.55 15.97
C TYR A 196 23.15 4.69 17.43
N TYR A 197 22.28 3.81 17.94
CA TYR A 197 21.76 3.90 19.31
C TYR A 197 22.33 2.88 20.29
N GLU A 198 23.12 1.91 19.82
CA GLU A 198 23.76 0.91 20.69
C GLU A 198 25.10 1.39 21.29
N GLU A 199 25.71 2.46 20.79
CA GLU A 199 27.02 2.96 21.28
C GLU A 199 26.94 3.91 22.50
N LYS A 200 25.76 4.12 23.11
CA LYS A 200 25.63 4.95 24.33
C LYS A 200 24.85 4.27 25.46
N ARG A 201 25.16 3.00 25.74
CA ARG A 201 24.86 2.39 27.04
C ARG A 201 26.13 1.91 27.73
#